data_AF-A0A560WZE4-F1
#
_entry.id   AF-A0A560WZE4-F1
#
_cell.length_a   1.000
_cell.length_b   1.000
_cell.length_c   1.000
_cell.angle_alpha   90.00
_cell.angle_beta   90.00
_cell.angle_gamma   90.00
#
_symmetry.space_group_name_H-M   'P 1'
#
loop_
_entity.id
_entity.type
_entity.pdbx_description
1 polymer ?
#
loop_
_entity_poly.entity_id
_entity_poly.type
_entity_poly.pdbx_seq_one_letter_code
_entity_poly.pdbx_strand_id
1 'polypeptide(L)'
;MLAAHALVDGLDSPALRELAGLPRSSDETEIRELYVQALHELGVLLPDEEAAGRWLLVSLAVGLAKAELSPKDVVDRLSMMVAARTPEETQFLSIAADYSEWMGADELLEWENGLRTAAHSLTASTDLGSGTGVPGSLRD
;
A
#
# COMPACT_ATOMS: atom_id res chain seq x y z
N MET A 1 -7.96 -4.51 -17.95
CA MET A 1 -7.15 -5.34 -17.03
C MET A 1 -5.78 -4.69 -16.91
N LEU A 2 -5.28 -4.46 -15.69
CA LEU A 2 -3.99 -3.77 -15.46
C LEU A 2 -2.80 -4.55 -16.04
N ALA A 3 -2.79 -5.88 -15.92
CA ALA A 3 -1.75 -6.75 -16.49
C ALA A 3 -1.59 -6.58 -18.01
N ALA A 4 -2.71 -6.54 -18.74
CA ALA A 4 -2.68 -6.33 -20.19
C ALA A 4 -2.16 -4.93 -20.58
N HIS A 5 -2.39 -3.91 -19.76
CA HIS A 5 -1.83 -2.57 -20.00
C HIS A 5 -0.31 -2.55 -19.74
N ALA A 6 0.15 -3.21 -18.67
CA ALA A 6 1.58 -3.31 -18.39
C ALA A 6 2.37 -3.98 -19.54
N LEU A 7 1.79 -5.01 -20.18
CA LEU A 7 2.36 -5.61 -21.39
C LEU A 7 2.46 -4.62 -22.56
N VAL A 8 1.44 -3.78 -22.75
CA VAL A 8 1.43 -2.72 -23.78
C VAL A 8 2.47 -1.63 -23.48
N ASP A 9 2.70 -1.34 -22.19
CA ASP A 9 3.70 -0.39 -21.71
C ASP A 9 5.14 -0.95 -21.77
N GLY A 10 5.32 -2.18 -22.25
CA GLY A 10 6.62 -2.81 -22.48
C GLY A 10 7.18 -3.57 -21.28
N LEU A 11 6.42 -3.69 -20.19
CA LEU A 11 6.74 -4.62 -19.11
C LEU A 11 6.33 -6.01 -19.57
N ASP A 12 7.27 -6.77 -20.09
CA ASP A 12 7.00 -8.07 -20.68
C ASP A 12 7.65 -9.19 -19.85
N SER A 13 6.82 -10.07 -19.31
CA SER A 13 7.26 -11.30 -18.66
C SER A 13 6.28 -12.45 -18.92
N PRO A 14 6.76 -13.70 -19.01
CA PRO A 14 5.91 -14.88 -19.16
C PRO A 14 4.73 -14.91 -18.17
N ALA A 15 5.01 -14.71 -16.87
CA ALA A 15 3.97 -14.75 -15.85
C ALA A 15 2.97 -13.58 -15.97
N LEU A 16 3.40 -12.41 -16.46
CA LEU A 16 2.49 -11.29 -16.68
C LEU A 16 1.54 -11.53 -17.86
N ARG A 17 2.00 -12.23 -18.91
CA ARG A 17 1.15 -12.65 -20.03
C ARG A 17 0.09 -13.64 -19.58
N GLU A 18 0.44 -14.58 -18.71
CA GLU A 18 -0.50 -15.51 -18.11
C GLU A 18 -1.51 -14.76 -17.24
N LEU A 19 -1.05 -13.85 -16.37
CA LEU A 19 -1.91 -12.99 -15.55
C LEU A 19 -2.89 -12.15 -16.39
N ALA A 20 -2.45 -11.66 -17.56
CA ALA A 20 -3.29 -10.90 -18.48
C ALA A 20 -4.35 -11.76 -19.20
N GLY A 21 -4.12 -13.07 -19.28
CA GLY A 21 -5.04 -14.04 -19.88
C GLY A 21 -6.01 -14.69 -18.89
N LEU A 22 -5.83 -14.49 -17.58
CA LEU A 22 -6.66 -15.14 -16.56
C LEU A 22 -8.13 -14.68 -16.60
N PRO A 23 -9.09 -15.61 -16.41
CA PRO A 23 -10.47 -15.28 -16.11
C PRO A 23 -10.60 -14.39 -14.88
N ARG A 24 -11.62 -13.52 -14.84
CA ARG A 24 -11.93 -12.74 -13.63
C ARG A 24 -12.34 -13.59 -12.42
N SER A 25 -12.73 -14.84 -12.65
CA SER A 25 -13.11 -15.80 -11.62
C SER A 25 -11.95 -16.69 -11.17
N SER A 26 -10.72 -16.39 -11.58
CA SER A 26 -9.53 -17.13 -11.13
C SER A 26 -9.32 -16.96 -9.63
N ASP A 27 -8.65 -17.95 -9.04
CA ASP A 27 -8.37 -18.00 -7.62
C ASP A 27 -7.40 -16.87 -7.21
N GLU A 28 -7.66 -16.23 -6.07
CA GLU A 28 -6.85 -15.11 -5.59
C GLU A 28 -5.40 -15.53 -5.27
N THR A 29 -5.19 -16.78 -4.83
CA THR A 29 -3.85 -17.31 -4.56
C THR A 29 -3.08 -17.49 -5.86
N GLU A 30 -3.71 -18.06 -6.89
CA GLU A 30 -3.12 -18.20 -8.23
C GLU A 30 -2.74 -16.83 -8.83
N ILE A 31 -3.64 -15.85 -8.73
CA ILE A 31 -3.39 -14.48 -9.18
C ILE A 31 -2.19 -13.88 -8.44
N ARG A 32 -2.12 -14.06 -7.11
CA ARG A 32 -1.02 -13.55 -6.28
C ARG A 32 0.31 -14.20 -6.63
N GLU A 33 0.35 -15.51 -6.81
CA GLU A 33 1.55 -16.26 -7.17
C GLU A 33 2.11 -15.81 -8.52
N LEU A 34 1.25 -15.69 -9.53
CA LEU A 34 1.64 -15.19 -10.85
C LEU A 34 2.11 -13.74 -10.81
N TYR A 35 1.49 -12.90 -9.98
CA TYR A 35 1.94 -11.52 -9.80
C TYR A 35 3.34 -11.43 -9.19
N VAL A 36 3.60 -12.19 -8.11
CA VAL A 36 4.92 -12.25 -7.47
C VAL A 36 5.98 -12.78 -8.44
N GLN A 37 5.64 -13.83 -9.19
CA GLN A 37 6.51 -14.40 -10.21
C GLN A 37 6.82 -13.37 -11.32
N ALA A 38 5.82 -12.64 -11.79
CA ALA A 38 5.99 -11.61 -12.81
C ALA A 38 6.93 -10.49 -12.35
N LEU A 39 6.81 -10.03 -11.09
CA LEU A 39 7.71 -9.03 -10.53
C LEU A 39 9.16 -9.53 -10.48
N HIS A 40 9.36 -10.78 -10.06
CA HIS A 40 10.68 -11.40 -10.03
C HIS A 40 11.29 -11.49 -11.45
N GLU A 41 10.51 -11.91 -12.45
CA GLU A 41 10.93 -11.96 -13.85
C GLU A 41 11.29 -10.58 -14.44
N LEU A 42 10.60 -9.53 -13.99
CA LEU A 42 10.86 -8.14 -14.36
C LEU A 42 12.04 -7.52 -13.57
N GLY A 43 12.69 -8.29 -12.68
CA GLY A 43 13.80 -7.81 -11.84
C GLY A 43 13.36 -6.85 -10.73
N VAL A 44 12.06 -6.81 -10.42
CA VAL A 44 11.52 -6.01 -9.31
C VAL A 44 11.69 -6.78 -8.02
N LEU A 45 12.55 -6.26 -7.14
CA LEU A 45 12.74 -6.82 -5.81
C LEU A 45 11.56 -6.44 -4.92
N LEU A 46 10.93 -7.44 -4.31
CA LEU A 46 9.92 -7.21 -3.28
C LEU A 46 10.59 -6.68 -2.01
N PRO A 47 10.00 -5.68 -1.34
CA PRO A 47 10.46 -5.26 -0.03
C PRO A 47 10.38 -6.43 0.96
N ASP A 48 11.26 -6.44 1.95
CA ASP A 48 11.07 -7.30 3.11
C ASP A 48 9.78 -6.91 3.87
N GLU A 49 9.35 -7.77 4.79
CA GLU A 49 8.08 -7.59 5.53
C GLU A 49 8.02 -6.25 6.25
N GLU A 50 9.15 -5.79 6.80
CA GLU A 50 9.23 -4.52 7.51
C GLU A 50 9.10 -3.32 6.57
N ALA A 51 9.83 -3.32 5.45
CA ALA A 51 9.73 -2.29 4.43
C ALA A 51 8.33 -2.28 3.78
N ALA A 52 7.74 -3.46 3.55
CA ALA A 52 6.38 -3.60 3.03
C ALA A 52 5.36 -2.98 3.99
N GLY A 53 5.48 -3.26 5.29
CA GLY A 53 4.63 -2.67 6.32
C GLY A 53 4.72 -1.14 6.36
N ARG A 54 5.94 -0.60 6.27
CA ARG A 54 6.15 0.86 6.24
C ARG A 54 5.60 1.51 4.97
N TRP A 55 5.77 0.88 3.81
CA TRP A 55 5.21 1.38 2.55
C TRP A 55 3.69 1.37 2.57
N LEU A 56 3.08 0.31 3.11
CA LEU A 56 1.64 0.26 3.35
C LEU A 56 1.21 1.42 4.23
N LEU A 57 1.86 1.59 5.39
CA LEU A 57 1.54 2.64 6.35
C LEU A 57 1.56 4.05 5.73
N VAL A 58 2.63 4.38 5.01
CA VAL A 58 2.76 5.66 4.30
C VAL A 58 1.70 5.80 3.22
N SER A 59 1.43 4.74 2.44
CA SER A 59 0.42 4.80 1.37
C SER A 59 -0.99 5.05 1.90
N LEU A 60 -1.35 4.46 3.04
CA LEU A 60 -2.63 4.67 3.70
C LEU A 60 -2.75 6.08 4.26
N ALA A 61 -1.69 6.60 4.87
CA ALA A 61 -1.65 7.97 5.36
C ALA A 61 -1.80 8.99 4.22
N VAL A 62 -1.10 8.78 3.10
CA VAL A 62 -1.23 9.63 1.90
C VAL A 62 -2.64 9.57 1.31
N GLY A 63 -3.21 8.37 1.16
CA GLY A 63 -4.55 8.19 0.63
C GLY A 63 -5.62 8.84 1.52
N LEU A 64 -5.48 8.71 2.84
CA LEU A 64 -6.37 9.35 3.80
C LEU A 64 -6.22 10.89 3.80
N ALA A 65 -4.98 11.40 3.75
CA ALA A 65 -4.69 12.83 3.67
C ALA A 65 -5.24 13.49 2.38
N LYS A 66 -5.33 12.73 1.28
CA LYS A 66 -5.94 13.16 0.02
C LYS A 66 -7.44 12.93 -0.07
N ALA A 67 -8.05 12.37 0.98
CA ALA A 67 -9.45 11.92 1.00
C ALA A 67 -9.80 10.90 -0.11
N GLU A 68 -8.80 10.14 -0.59
CA GLU A 68 -8.97 9.01 -1.50
C GLU A 68 -9.39 7.74 -0.75
N LEU A 69 -9.09 7.67 0.55
CA LEU A 69 -9.48 6.63 1.47
C LEU A 69 -10.29 7.21 2.62
N SER A 70 -11.30 6.47 3.09
CA SER A 70 -11.98 6.79 4.34
C SER A 70 -11.17 6.28 5.55
N PRO A 71 -11.36 6.86 6.75
CA PRO A 71 -10.79 6.32 7.99
C PRO A 71 -11.07 4.83 8.19
N LYS A 72 -12.26 4.37 7.81
CA LYS A 72 -12.64 2.95 7.87
C LYS A 72 -11.80 2.09 6.93
N ASP A 73 -11.60 2.55 5.69
CA ASP A 73 -10.76 1.81 4.72
C ASP A 73 -9.32 1.63 5.22
N VAL A 74 -8.81 2.61 5.98
CA VAL A 74 -7.47 2.53 6.59
C VAL A 74 -7.41 1.44 7.64
N VAL A 75 -8.36 1.41 8.58
CA VAL A 75 -8.40 0.39 9.64
C VAL A 75 -8.63 -1.01 9.06
N ASP A 76 -9.57 -1.14 8.12
CA ASP A 76 -9.88 -2.42 7.48
C ASP A 76 -8.66 -2.99 6.71
N ARG A 77 -7.76 -2.12 6.21
CA ARG A 77 -6.52 -2.50 5.50
C ARG A 77 -5.31 -2.67 6.39
N LEU A 78 -5.30 -2.09 7.59
CA LEU A 78 -4.27 -2.30 8.62
C LEU A 78 -4.48 -3.65 9.34
N SER A 79 -4.57 -4.73 8.56
CA SER A 79 -4.71 -6.09 9.11
C SER A 79 -3.38 -6.69 9.57
N MET A 80 -2.26 -6.09 9.18
CA MET A 80 -0.90 -6.56 9.47
C MET A 80 -0.27 -5.73 10.59
N MET A 81 0.50 -6.36 11.47
CA MET A 81 1.32 -5.62 12.45
C MET A 81 2.45 -4.90 11.72
N VAL A 82 2.43 -3.58 11.76
CA VAL A 82 3.51 -2.73 11.25
C VAL A 82 4.35 -2.23 12.42
N ALA A 83 5.66 -2.44 12.37
CA ALA A 83 6.57 -1.87 13.35
C ALA A 83 6.78 -0.37 13.08
N ALA A 84 6.40 0.47 14.05
CA ALA A 84 6.67 1.91 14.00
C ALA A 84 8.16 2.19 14.27
N ARG A 85 8.74 3.12 13.52
CA ARG A 85 10.11 3.61 13.70
C ARG A 85 10.19 5.10 14.01
N THR A 86 9.15 5.86 13.68
CA THR A 86 9.07 7.29 13.96
C THR A 86 7.92 7.62 14.93
N PRO A 87 7.98 8.80 15.60
CA PRO A 87 6.86 9.27 16.41
C PRO A 87 5.56 9.43 15.61
N GLU A 88 5.64 9.88 14.35
CA GLU A 88 4.48 10.07 13.49
C GLU A 88 3.86 8.73 13.05
N GLU A 89 4.70 7.75 12.71
CA GLU A 89 4.24 6.37 12.43
C GLU A 89 3.56 5.77 13.67
N THR A 90 4.17 5.94 14.85
CA THR A 90 3.60 5.47 16.13
C THR A 90 2.26 6.13 16.40
N GLN A 91 2.17 7.45 16.27
CA GLN A 91 0.94 8.20 16.52
C GLN A 91 -0.19 7.74 15.60
N PHE A 92 0.08 7.59 14.31
CA PHE A 92 -0.91 7.15 13.34
C PHE A 92 -1.40 5.73 13.64
N LEU A 93 -0.49 4.80 13.96
CA LEU A 93 -0.85 3.43 14.34
C LEU A 93 -1.63 3.37 15.65
N SER A 94 -1.25 4.15 16.66
CA SER A 94 -1.96 4.19 17.95
C SER A 94 -3.40 4.66 17.77
N ILE A 95 -3.62 5.75 17.03
CA ILE A 95 -4.99 6.24 16.79
C ILE A 95 -5.78 5.22 15.95
N ALA A 96 -5.17 4.62 14.92
CA ALA A 96 -5.85 3.60 14.13
C ALA A 96 -6.26 2.37 14.97
N ALA A 97 -5.40 1.95 15.91
CA ALA A 97 -5.66 0.83 16.81
C ALA A 97 -6.74 1.12 17.86
N ASP A 98 -6.98 2.39 18.18
CA ASP A 98 -8.04 2.78 19.11
C ASP A 98 -9.45 2.61 18.53
N TYR A 99 -9.58 2.32 17.23
CA TYR A 99 -10.89 2.10 16.59
C TYR A 99 -11.70 1.00 17.28
N SER A 100 -12.99 1.28 17.48
CA SER A 100 -13.95 0.30 17.97
C SER A 100 -15.29 0.47 17.26
N GLU A 101 -15.90 -0.65 16.87
CA GLU A 101 -17.25 -0.66 16.27
C GLU A 101 -18.35 -0.16 17.23
N TRP A 102 -18.02 -0.03 18.51
CA TRP A 102 -18.92 0.39 19.59
C TRP A 102 -18.76 1.87 19.97
N MET A 103 -17.94 2.64 19.25
CA MET A 103 -17.78 4.07 19.50
C MET A 103 -19.10 4.83 19.34
N GLY A 104 -19.35 5.78 20.23
CA GLY A 104 -20.43 6.76 20.06
C GLY A 104 -20.18 7.65 18.84
N ALA A 105 -21.23 8.29 18.31
CA ALA A 105 -21.12 9.12 17.11
C ALA A 105 -20.12 10.28 17.28
N ASP A 106 -20.09 10.93 18.45
CA ASP A 106 -19.16 12.01 18.76
C ASP A 106 -17.72 11.50 18.88
N GLU A 107 -17.53 10.37 19.58
CA GLU A 107 -16.23 9.70 19.73
C GLU A 107 -15.66 9.24 18.38
N LEU A 108 -16.52 8.71 17.51
CA LEU A 108 -16.14 8.30 16.16
C LEU A 108 -15.69 9.52 15.34
N LEU A 109 -16.40 10.65 15.42
CA LEU A 109 -16.03 11.86 14.71
C LEU A 109 -14.68 12.43 15.20
N GLU A 110 -14.46 12.44 16.52
CA GLU A 110 -13.18 12.84 17.12
C GLU A 110 -12.04 11.91 16.68
N TRP A 111 -12.27 10.61 16.72
CA TRP A 111 -11.32 9.60 16.26
C TRP A 111 -10.97 9.78 14.78
N GLU A 112 -11.96 9.96 13.91
CA GLU A 112 -11.71 10.16 12.48
C GLU A 112 -10.89 11.42 12.21
N ASN A 113 -11.19 12.52 12.92
CA ASN A 113 -10.44 13.77 12.80
C ASN A 113 -9.01 13.63 13.34
N GLY A 114 -8.83 12.89 14.43
CA GLY A 114 -7.52 12.54 14.97
C GLY A 114 -6.70 11.73 13.97
N LEU A 115 -7.31 10.70 13.36
CA LEU A 115 -6.65 9.85 12.38
C LEU A 115 -6.24 10.63 11.13
N ARG A 116 -7.12 11.49 10.61
CA ARG A 116 -6.79 12.39 9.48
C ARG A 116 -5.64 13.34 9.83
N THR A 117 -5.65 13.92 11.03
CA THR A 117 -4.58 14.81 11.49
C THR A 117 -3.24 14.09 11.56
N ALA A 118 -3.22 12.89 12.14
CA ALA A 118 -2.01 12.06 12.19
C ALA A 118 -1.54 11.64 10.78
N ALA A 119 -2.46 11.35 9.86
CA ALA A 119 -2.13 11.05 8.46
C ALA A 119 -1.41 12.21 7.78
N HIS A 120 -1.87 13.45 8.00
CA HIS A 120 -1.22 14.66 7.48
C HIS A 120 0.17 14.85 8.09
N SER A 121 0.34 14.67 9.40
CA SER A 121 1.64 14.75 10.06
C SER A 121 2.63 13.71 9.52
N LEU A 122 2.18 12.46 9.37
CA LEU A 122 3.00 11.38 8.81
C LEU A 122 3.36 11.65 7.34
N THR A 123 2.43 12.15 6.54
CA THR A 123 2.68 12.51 5.13
C THR A 123 3.67 13.67 5.01
N ALA A 124 3.61 14.65 5.92
CA ALA A 124 4.54 15.78 5.93
C ALA A 124 5.94 15.41 6.46
N SER A 125 6.02 14.47 7.40
CA SER A 125 7.28 13.93 7.95
C SER A 125 7.96 12.96 6.99
N THR A 126 7.16 12.24 6.20
CA THR A 126 7.68 11.41 5.12
C THR A 126 8.09 12.29 3.96
N ASP A 127 9.36 12.72 3.96
CA ASP A 127 10.00 13.14 2.72
C ASP A 127 10.01 11.90 1.81
N LEU A 128 8.98 11.76 0.96
CA LEU A 128 8.98 10.86 -0.17
C LEU A 128 10.05 11.36 -1.15
N GLY A 129 11.32 11.27 -0.74
CA GLY A 129 12.46 11.53 -1.58
C GLY A 129 12.45 10.52 -2.69
N SER A 130 11.81 10.87 -3.82
CA SER A 130 12.14 10.55 -5.22
C SER A 130 12.82 9.19 -5.48
N GLY A 131 12.44 8.16 -4.73
CA GLY A 131 13.19 6.90 -4.59
C GLY A 131 12.57 5.75 -5.35
N THR A 132 11.54 6.00 -6.16
CA THR A 132 11.17 5.11 -7.27
C THR A 132 12.13 5.34 -8.44
N GLY A 133 13.43 5.22 -8.17
CA GLY A 133 14.43 5.09 -9.20
C GLY A 133 14.24 3.73 -9.86
N VAL A 134 13.46 3.70 -10.94
CA VAL A 134 13.60 2.68 -11.98
C VAL A 134 15.10 2.59 -12.28
N PRO A 135 15.78 1.43 -12.09
CA PRO A 135 17.15 1.29 -12.53
C PRO A 135 17.16 1.50 -14.04
N GLY A 136 17.65 2.66 -14.45
CA GLY A 136 17.82 3.00 -15.85
C GLY A 136 18.64 1.93 -16.53
N SER A 137 18.09 1.43 -17.64
CA SER A 137 18.71 0.52 -18.58
C SER A 137 20.17 0.93 -18.84
N LEU A 138 21.12 0.16 -18.30
CA LEU A 138 22.49 0.18 -18.76
C LEU A 138 22.51 -0.62 -20.07
N ARG A 139 22.40 0.09 -21.19
CA ARG A 139 22.72 -0.45 -22.51
C ARG A 139 24.23 -0.31 -22.74
N ASP A 140 24.81 -1.44 -23.13
CA ASP A 140 26.13 -1.75 -23.70
C ASP A 140 27.23 -0.66 -23.74
#